data_AF-A0A392TR69-F1
#
_entry.id   AF-A0A392TR69-F1
#
_cell.length_a   1.000
_cell.length_b   1.000
_cell.length_c   1.000
_cell.angle_alpha   90.00
_cell.angle_beta   90.00
_cell.angle_gamma   90.00
#
_symmetry.space_group_name_H-M   'P 1'
#
loop_
_entity.id
_entity.type
_entity.pdbx_description
1 polymer ?
#
loop_
_entity_poly.entity_id
_entity_poly.type
_entity_poly.pdbx_seq_one_letter_code
_entity_poly.pdbx_strand_id
1 'polypeptide(L)' 'MGFPPNQTLKLLFSVNVRNRVKPGLPDGYYGNAFVLACAQTSARELMERGVGYGSGLVKRAKERVDSEHVRRVAEFV' A
#
# COMPACT_ATOMS: atom_id res chain seq x y z
N MET A 1 2.00 -15.51 -17.83
CA MET A 1 2.38 -15.78 -16.41
C MET A 1 1.77 -17.11 -16.02
N GLY A 2 2.56 -18.05 -15.49
CA GLY A 2 2.11 -19.42 -15.17
C GLY A 2 1.33 -19.58 -13.86
N PHE A 3 0.67 -18.53 -13.37
CA PHE A 3 -0.13 -18.62 -12.14
C PHE A 3 -1.51 -19.22 -12.45
N PRO A 4 -2.07 -20.08 -11.57
CA PRO A 4 -3.47 -20.48 -11.65
C PRO A 4 -4.38 -19.24 -11.71
N PRO A 5 -5.42 -19.22 -12.56
CA PRO A 5 -6.24 -18.03 -12.79
C PRO A 5 -6.82 -17.40 -11.52
N ASN A 6 -7.23 -18.24 -10.57
CA ASN A 6 -7.85 -17.81 -9.30
C ASN A 6 -6.81 -17.57 -8.18
N GLN A 7 -5.51 -17.70 -8.45
CA GLN A 7 -4.48 -17.42 -7.45
C GLN A 7 -4.54 -15.95 -7.06
N THR A 8 -4.66 -15.69 -5.75
CA THR A 8 -4.57 -14.34 -5.20
C THR A 8 -3.11 -13.87 -5.22
N LEU A 9 -2.88 -12.72 -5.85
CA LEU A 9 -1.61 -12.03 -5.87
C LEU A 9 -1.69 -10.83 -4.92
N LYS A 10 -0.64 -10.65 -4.10
CA LYS A 10 -0.49 -9.51 -3.19
C LYS A 10 0.81 -8.78 -3.50
N LEU A 11 0.73 -7.47 -3.67
CA LEU A 11 1.87 -6.59 -3.76
C LEU A 11 1.93 -5.74 -2.49
N LEU A 12 2.93 -6.01 -1.66
CA LEU A 12 3.26 -5.20 -0.49
C LEU A 12 4.27 -4.13 -0.90
N PHE A 13 4.03 -2.89 -0.47
CA PHE A 13 4.94 -1.78 -0.78
C PHE A 13 4.93 -0.72 0.32
N SER A 14 6.07 -0.07 0.51
CA SER A 14 6.24 0.95 1.55
C SER A 14 5.61 2.28 1.15
N VAL A 15 4.88 2.89 2.09
CA VAL A 15 4.31 4.23 1.97
C VAL A 15 4.97 5.14 2.99
N ASN A 16 5.62 6.20 2.53
CA ASN A 16 6.19 7.23 3.41
C ASN A 16 5.07 7.96 4.16
N VAL A 17 5.14 7.96 5.49
CA VAL A 17 4.09 8.53 6.35
C VAL A 17 4.45 9.87 6.97
N ARG A 18 5.68 10.38 6.75
CA ARG A 18 6.18 11.63 7.38
C ARG A 18 5.19 12.80 7.28
N ASN A 19 4.59 12.98 6.10
CA ASN A 19 3.66 14.08 5.84
C ASN A 19 2.17 13.66 5.90
N ARG A 20 1.90 12.40 6.31
CA ARG A 20 0.54 11.83 6.36
C ARG A 20 -0.05 11.83 7.76
N VAL A 21 0.78 11.65 8.78
CA VAL A 21 0.39 11.82 10.18
C VAL A 21 0.08 13.28 10.49
N LYS A 22 -0.80 13.52 11.47
CA LYS A 22 -1.22 14.86 11.90
C LYS A 22 -1.01 15.03 13.42
N PRO A 23 -0.13 15.95 13.86
CA PRO A 23 0.80 16.75 13.05
C PRO A 23 1.82 15.88 12.29
N GLY A 24 2.40 16.42 11.21
CA GLY A 24 3.45 15.74 10.44
C GLY A 24 4.69 15.50 11.29
N LEU A 25 5.53 14.53 10.89
CA LEU A 25 6.82 14.34 11.56
C LEU A 25 7.73 15.56 11.35
N PRO A 26 8.59 15.90 12.33
CA PRO A 26 9.48 17.05 12.21
C PRO A 26 10.41 16.95 11.01
N ASP A 27 10.75 18.10 10.43
CA ASP A 27 11.83 18.20 9.44
C ASP A 27 13.13 17.69 10.07
N GLY A 28 13.88 16.88 9.33
CA GLY A 28 15.10 16.25 9.83
C GLY A 28 14.88 15.02 10.71
N TYR A 29 13.64 14.50 10.85
CA TYR A 29 13.38 13.26 11.59
C TYR A 29 14.27 12.11 11.11
N TYR A 30 15.17 11.67 12.01
CA TYR A 30 16.17 10.64 11.74
C TYR A 30 15.70 9.27 12.27
N GLY A 31 14.71 8.71 11.60
CA GLY A 31 14.16 7.39 11.91
C GLY A 31 13.36 6.80 10.75
N ASN A 32 12.89 5.57 10.93
CA ASN A 32 12.00 4.91 9.98
C ASN A 32 10.59 5.48 10.10
N ALA A 33 10.01 5.89 8.97
CA ALA A 33 8.65 6.43 8.92
C ALA A 33 7.95 5.96 7.65
N PHE A 34 7.55 4.69 7.66
CA PHE A 34 6.72 4.10 6.61
C PHE A 34 5.79 3.03 7.20
N VAL A 35 4.70 2.75 6.49
CA VAL A 35 3.88 1.55 6.69
C VAL A 35 3.80 0.77 5.39
N LEU A 36 3.44 -0.51 5.45
CA LEU A 36 3.21 -1.32 4.25
C LEU A 36 1.75 -1.21 3.81
N ALA A 37 1.54 -0.76 2.58
CA ALA A 37 0.27 -0.89 1.88
C ALA A 37 0.24 -2.21 1.09
N CYS A 38 -0.97 -2.73 0.86
CA CYS A 38 -1.17 -3.97 0.13
C CYS A 38 -2.18 -3.75 -1.01
N ALA A 39 -1.75 -3.99 -2.25
CA ALA A 39 -2.63 -4.15 -3.39
C ALA A 39 -2.86 -5.65 -3.64
N GLN A 40 -4.12 -6.05 -3.81
CA GLN A 40 -4.50 -7.45 -3.99
C GLN A 40 -5.42 -7.60 -5.21
N THR A 41 -5.21 -8.66 -5.99
CA THR A 41 -6.08 -9.08 -7.12
C THR A 41 -5.83 -10.55 -7.45
N SER A 42 -6.62 -11.14 -8.35
CA SER A 42 -6.34 -12.46 -8.91
C SER A 42 -5.37 -12.40 -10.10
N ALA A 43 -4.67 -13.51 -10.38
CA ALA A 43 -3.82 -13.63 -11.56
C ALA A 43 -4.61 -13.38 -12.86
N ARG A 44 -5.84 -13.92 -12.96
CA ARG A 44 -6.75 -13.69 -14.08
C ARG A 44 -7.04 -12.21 -14.29
N GLU A 45 -7.53 -11.52 -13.26
CA GLU A 45 -7.90 -10.11 -13.39
C GLU A 45 -6.71 -9.23 -13.79
N LEU A 46 -5.52 -9.49 -13.23
CA LEU A 46 -4.33 -8.72 -13.58
C LEU A 46 -3.90 -8.95 -15.03
N MET A 47 -4.01 -10.18 -15.53
CA MET A 47 -3.69 -10.51 -16.92
C MET A 47 -4.72 -9.93 -17.90
N GLU A 48 -6.01 -10.02 -17.59
CA GLU A 48 -7.09 -9.57 -18.47
C GLU A 48 -7.24 -8.04 -18.49
N ARG A 49 -7.06 -7.37 -17.34
CA ARG A 49 -7.25 -5.91 -17.22
C ARG A 49 -5.97 -5.09 -17.36
N GLY A 50 -4.82 -5.76 -17.35
CA GLY A 50 -3.51 -5.17 -17.64
C GLY A 50 -2.97 -4.19 -16.59
N VAL A 51 -1.89 -3.50 -16.96
CA VAL A 51 -1.08 -2.67 -16.04
C VAL A 51 -1.86 -1.46 -15.51
N GLY A 52 -2.75 -0.85 -16.29
CA GLY A 52 -3.57 0.28 -15.85
C GLY A 52 -4.49 -0.07 -14.68
N TYR A 53 -5.05 -1.29 -14.69
CA TYR A 53 -5.80 -1.81 -13.56
C TYR A 53 -4.90 -2.04 -12.34
N GLY A 54 -3.73 -2.68 -12.56
CA GLY A 54 -2.74 -2.91 -11.50
C GLY A 54 -2.27 -1.62 -10.83
N SER A 55 -1.91 -0.60 -11.61
CA SER A 55 -1.49 0.70 -11.07
C SER A 55 -2.63 1.42 -10.34
N GLY A 56 -3.89 1.26 -10.81
CA GLY A 56 -5.07 1.73 -10.11
C GLY A 56 -5.27 1.07 -8.74
N LEU A 57 -5.00 -0.24 -8.62
CA LEU A 57 -5.02 -0.93 -7.33
C LEU A 57 -3.95 -0.39 -6.38
N VAL A 58 -2.72 -0.20 -6.88
CA VAL A 58 -1.61 0.38 -6.10
C VAL A 58 -1.94 1.79 -5.63
N LYS A 59 -2.48 2.63 -6.52
CA LYS A 59 -2.92 4.00 -6.18
C LYS A 59 -3.95 3.98 -5.05
N ARG A 60 -5.00 3.17 -5.17
CA ARG A 60 -6.04 3.05 -4.13
C ARG A 60 -5.48 2.52 -2.80
N ALA A 61 -4.61 1.52 -2.84
CA ALA A 61 -3.96 0.98 -1.65
C ALA A 61 -3.09 2.04 -0.96
N LYS A 62 -2.35 2.84 -1.73
CA LYS A 62 -1.58 3.98 -1.23
C LYS A 62 -2.46 5.07 -0.64
N GLU A 63 -3.59 5.41 -1.26
CA GLU A 63 -4.50 6.46 -0.79
C GLU A 63 -5.19 6.12 0.53
N ARG A 64 -5.43 4.83 0.81
CA ARG A 64 -6.00 4.35 2.08
C ARG A 64 -5.09 4.55 3.30
N VAL A 65 -3.80 4.82 3.09
CA VAL A 65 -2.86 5.09 4.18
C VAL A 65 -3.01 6.55 4.62
N ASP A 66 -3.98 6.83 5.47
CA ASP A 66 -4.20 8.14 6.10
C ASP A 66 -3.61 8.21 7.52
N SER A 67 -3.74 9.37 8.18
CA SER A 67 -3.22 9.59 9.54
C SER A 67 -3.75 8.57 10.55
N GLU A 68 -5.06 8.30 10.52
CA GLU A 68 -5.69 7.37 11.46
C GLU A 68 -5.29 5.92 11.19
N HIS A 69 -5.14 5.54 9.92
CA HIS A 69 -4.62 4.24 9.54
C HIS A 69 -3.18 4.05 10.05
N VAL A 70 -2.32 5.05 9.89
CA VAL A 70 -0.93 4.99 10.40
C VAL A 70 -0.92 4.85 11.91
N ARG A 71 -1.76 5.61 12.63
CA ARG A 71 -1.87 5.51 14.09
C ARG A 71 -2.34 4.12 14.54
N ARG A 72 -3.38 3.57 13.90
CA ARG A 72 -3.85 2.19 14.18
C ARG A 72 -2.78 1.14 13.95
N VAL A 73 -2.00 1.27 12.88
CA VAL A 73 -0.90 0.33 12.60
C VAL A 73 0.20 0.45 13.66
N ALA A 74 0.55 1.67 14.08
CA ALA A 74 1.55 1.89 15.11
C ALA A 74 1.11 1.39 16.50
N GLU A 75 -0.18 1.48 16.83
CA GLU A 75 -0.75 0.95 18.08
C GLU A 75 -0.86 -0.58 18.09
N PHE A 76 -0.91 -1.22 16.91
CA PHE A 76 -1.04 -2.66 16.78
C PHE A 76 0.29 -3.41 16.95
N VAL A 77 1.42 -2.74 16.70
CA VAL A 77 2.77 -3.35 16.71
C VAL A 77 3.48 -3.21 18.05
#